data_AF-A0A6U0XRU6-F1
#
_entry.id   AF-A0A6U0XRU6-F1
#
_cell.length_a   1.000
_cell.length_b   1.000
_cell.length_c   1.000
_cell.angle_alpha   90.00
_cell.angle_beta   90.00
_cell.angle_gamma   90.00
#
_symmetry.space_group_name_H-M   'P 1'
#
loop_
_entity.id
_entity.type
_entity.pdbx_description
1 polymer ?
#
loop_
_entity_poly.entity_id
_entity_poly.type
_entity_poly.pdbx_seq_one_letter_code
_entity_poly.pdbx_strand_id
1 'polypeptide(L)'
;MGNSQTDGRSPLAFSAMANYTHFEKHELGMLRDQFVDLAHRDGNPATISRAEMQEALSVAGIVDTDKEVLDRLFTMFDRTGDDQVYFREFISGFAALITSDVKEKLHFAFQMYDLEGLGNLAKEDILKVLSSINRTASYFGDACLTEEQVVQLVEDVFQQPGGKSSNLLYYQDFLAPVMEHAHLNTFISGKGPARYGQGLS
;
A
#
# COMPACT_ATOMS: atom_id res chain seq x y z
N MET A 1 38.92 -18.45 10.04
CA MET A 1 37.83 -19.45 10.00
C MET A 1 36.95 -19.22 11.22
N GLY A 2 35.72 -18.81 11.00
CA GLY A 2 34.77 -18.45 12.06
C GLY A 2 33.50 -17.92 11.41
N ASN A 3 32.67 -18.86 10.98
CA ASN A 3 31.47 -18.65 10.19
C ASN A 3 30.37 -18.09 11.11
N SER A 4 30.04 -16.80 11.01
CA SER A 4 28.82 -16.27 11.63
C SER A 4 27.66 -16.59 10.70
N GLN A 5 26.87 -17.59 11.11
CA GLN A 5 25.55 -17.88 10.57
C GLN A 5 24.71 -16.60 10.60
N THR A 6 24.50 -15.98 9.44
CA THR A 6 23.34 -15.11 9.23
C THR A 6 22.21 -16.00 8.72
N ASP A 7 21.25 -16.22 9.60
CA ASP A 7 19.96 -16.86 9.35
C ASP A 7 19.39 -16.41 7.99
N GLY A 8 19.09 -17.38 7.13
CA GLY A 8 18.64 -17.20 5.75
C GLY A 8 17.21 -16.69 5.62
N ARG A 9 16.81 -15.73 6.46
CA ARG A 9 15.65 -14.89 6.22
C ARG A 9 16.15 -13.60 5.60
N SER A 10 16.12 -13.54 4.28
CA SER A 10 16.09 -12.26 3.58
C SER A 10 15.09 -11.38 4.34
N PRO A 11 15.48 -10.25 4.93
CA PRO A 11 14.50 -9.35 5.51
C PRO A 11 13.53 -9.02 4.38
N LEU A 12 12.26 -9.34 4.62
CA LEU A 12 11.09 -9.02 3.79
C LEU A 12 11.37 -7.71 3.03
N ALA A 13 11.24 -7.68 1.72
CA ALA A 13 11.79 -6.62 0.90
C ALA A 13 11.20 -5.23 1.26
N PHE A 14 10.01 -5.17 1.85
CA PHE A 14 9.52 -3.99 2.57
C PHE A 14 10.43 -3.50 3.70
N SER A 15 10.91 -4.39 4.56
CA SER A 15 11.82 -4.08 5.66
C SER A 15 13.22 -3.71 5.16
N ALA A 16 13.63 -4.21 4.01
CA ALA A 16 14.87 -3.80 3.35
C ALA A 16 14.74 -2.40 2.75
N MET A 17 13.61 -2.09 2.10
CA MET A 17 13.31 -0.77 1.55
C MET A 17 13.09 0.28 2.64
N ALA A 18 12.37 -0.03 3.72
CA ALA A 18 12.22 0.84 4.89
C ALA A 18 13.56 1.19 5.56
N ASN A 19 14.60 0.38 5.33
CA ASN A 19 15.96 0.63 5.81
C ASN A 19 16.84 1.37 4.78
N TYR A 20 16.37 1.46 3.53
CA TYR A 20 17.02 2.20 2.41
C TYR A 20 16.39 3.57 2.15
N THR A 21 15.15 3.77 2.60
CA THR A 21 14.42 5.01 2.45
C THR A 21 14.28 5.73 3.77
N HIS A 22 14.42 7.06 3.77
CA HIS A 22 14.29 7.87 4.99
C HIS A 22 12.85 8.37 5.23
N PHE A 23 11.90 7.91 4.41
CA PHE A 23 10.53 8.37 4.43
C PHE A 23 9.84 8.29 5.79
N GLU A 24 9.45 9.46 6.28
CA GLU A 24 8.64 9.59 7.48
C GLU A 24 7.15 9.73 7.13
N LYS A 25 6.28 9.36 8.08
CA LYS A 25 4.82 9.55 7.96
C LYS A 25 4.46 11.02 7.65
N HIS A 26 5.28 11.96 8.13
CA HIS A 26 5.11 13.39 7.91
C HIS A 26 5.30 13.79 6.44
N GLU A 27 6.37 13.31 5.80
CA GLU A 27 6.67 13.56 4.38
C GLU A 27 5.57 13.07 3.46
N LEU A 28 4.99 11.92 3.79
CA LEU A 28 3.81 11.41 3.11
C LEU A 28 2.59 12.31 3.25
N GLY A 29 2.35 12.80 4.47
CA GLY A 29 1.27 13.76 4.73
C GLY A 29 1.45 15.02 3.89
N MET A 30 2.68 15.55 3.81
CA MET A 30 3.00 16.68 2.93
C MET A 30 2.75 16.36 1.47
N LEU A 31 3.18 15.19 0.99
CA LEU A 31 2.96 14.76 -0.39
C LEU A 31 1.47 14.65 -0.73
N ARG A 32 0.65 14.15 0.20
CA ARG A 32 -0.81 14.12 0.07
C ARG A 32 -1.39 15.52 0.00
N ASP A 33 -0.96 16.43 0.88
CA ASP A 33 -1.48 17.79 0.91
C ASP A 33 -1.10 18.55 -0.39
N GLN A 34 0.12 18.34 -0.89
CA GLN A 34 0.54 18.83 -2.20
C GLN A 34 -0.31 18.27 -3.34
N PHE A 35 -0.64 16.98 -3.31
CA PHE A 35 -1.53 16.41 -4.31
C PHE A 35 -2.92 17.05 -4.29
N VAL A 36 -3.50 17.24 -3.11
CA VAL A 36 -4.81 17.89 -2.98
C VAL A 36 -4.76 19.31 -3.53
N ASP A 37 -3.66 20.04 -3.33
CA ASP A 37 -3.46 21.37 -3.92
C ASP A 37 -3.38 21.31 -5.47
N LEU A 38 -2.57 20.40 -6.00
CA LEU A 38 -2.41 20.17 -7.44
C LEU A 38 -3.73 19.76 -8.12
N ALA A 39 -4.48 18.86 -7.49
CA ALA A 39 -5.81 18.42 -7.93
C ALA A 39 -6.79 19.59 -8.07
N HIS A 40 -6.78 20.53 -7.12
CA HIS A 40 -7.60 21.74 -7.20
C HIS A 40 -7.12 22.71 -8.29
N ARG A 41 -5.81 22.75 -8.55
CA ARG A 41 -5.19 23.65 -9.54
C ARG A 41 -5.46 23.20 -10.97
N ASP A 42 -5.33 21.91 -11.26
CA ASP A 42 -5.45 21.35 -12.61
C ASP A 42 -6.88 20.89 -12.95
N GLY A 43 -7.76 20.79 -11.95
CA GLY A 43 -9.13 20.32 -12.11
C GLY A 43 -9.25 18.81 -12.30
N ASN A 44 -8.16 18.07 -12.11
CA ASN A 44 -8.12 16.61 -12.12
C ASN A 44 -7.86 16.07 -10.70
N PRO A 45 -8.90 15.66 -9.97
CA PRO A 45 -8.76 15.21 -8.59
C PRO A 45 -8.35 13.74 -8.44
N ALA A 46 -8.23 12.99 -9.54
CA ALA A 46 -8.10 11.53 -9.48
C ALA A 46 -6.69 11.03 -9.85
N THR A 47 -6.04 11.67 -10.82
CA THR A 47 -4.72 11.24 -11.32
C THR A 47 -3.65 12.31 -11.12
N ILE A 48 -2.40 11.86 -11.00
CA ILE A 48 -1.21 12.71 -11.09
C ILE A 48 -0.39 12.30 -12.30
N SER A 49 0.17 13.30 -12.98
CA SER A 49 1.26 13.08 -13.93
C SER A 49 2.60 12.90 -13.22
N ARG A 50 3.57 12.29 -13.91
CA ARG A 50 4.96 12.19 -13.41
C ARG A 50 5.57 13.57 -13.12
N ALA A 51 5.22 14.59 -13.91
CA ALA A 51 5.71 15.95 -13.71
C ALA A 51 5.17 16.57 -12.41
N GLU A 52 3.86 16.44 -12.17
CA GLU A 52 3.21 16.90 -10.93
C GLU A 52 3.74 16.17 -9.70
N MET A 53 4.01 14.87 -9.84
CA MET A 53 4.64 14.07 -8.80
C MET A 53 6.04 14.61 -8.45
N GLN A 54 6.89 14.88 -9.44
CA GLN A 54 8.23 15.46 -9.21
C GLN A 54 8.17 16.85 -8.57
N GLU A 55 7.20 17.67 -8.95
CA GLU A 55 6.93 18.97 -8.30
C GLU A 55 6.56 18.75 -6.82
N ALA A 56 5.59 17.89 -6.54
CA ALA A 56 5.13 17.61 -5.18
C ALA A 56 6.25 17.04 -4.29
N LEU A 57 7.12 16.18 -4.83
CA LEU A 57 8.29 15.64 -4.12
C LEU A 57 9.33 16.71 -3.82
N SER A 58 9.52 17.66 -4.73
CA SER A 58 10.43 18.78 -4.53
C SER A 58 9.91 19.72 -3.44
N VAL A 59 8.59 19.97 -3.40
CA VAL A 59 7.96 20.81 -2.38
C VAL A 59 7.94 20.12 -1.01
N ALA A 60 7.68 18.81 -0.97
CA ALA A 60 7.71 18.01 0.26
C ALA A 60 9.13 17.82 0.83
N GLY A 61 10.17 18.25 0.12
CA GLY A 61 11.56 18.18 0.60
C GLY A 61 12.13 16.76 0.62
N ILE A 62 11.56 15.85 -0.17
CA ILE A 62 12.00 14.45 -0.24
C ILE A 62 13.43 14.38 -0.78
N VAL A 63 14.29 13.58 -0.16
CA VAL A 63 15.69 13.40 -0.59
C VAL A 63 15.78 12.65 -1.92
N ASP A 64 16.85 12.85 -2.68
CA ASP A 64 16.94 12.31 -4.05
C ASP A 64 16.94 10.76 -4.12
N THR A 65 17.51 10.09 -3.12
CA THR A 65 17.45 8.62 -3.00
C THR A 65 16.01 8.10 -2.96
N ASP A 66 15.16 8.84 -2.26
CA ASP A 66 13.77 8.53 -2.01
C ASP A 66 12.92 8.83 -3.25
N LYS A 67 13.29 9.85 -4.04
CA LYS A 67 12.70 10.12 -5.36
C LYS A 67 12.91 8.97 -6.35
N GLU A 68 14.10 8.34 -6.37
CA GLU A 68 14.35 7.21 -7.27
C GLU A 68 13.45 6.00 -6.96
N VAL A 69 13.21 5.73 -5.68
CA VAL A 69 12.29 4.65 -5.25
C VAL A 69 10.87 4.96 -5.70
N LEU A 70 10.44 6.20 -5.50
CA LEU A 70 9.11 6.65 -5.89
C LEU A 70 8.92 6.65 -7.41
N ASP A 71 9.93 7.01 -8.19
CA ASP A 71 9.88 6.97 -9.66
C ASP A 71 9.71 5.54 -10.21
N ARG A 72 10.38 4.57 -9.57
CA ARG A 72 10.19 3.14 -9.89
C ARG A 72 8.79 2.66 -9.53
N LEU A 73 8.26 3.09 -8.38
CA LEU A 73 6.88 2.77 -7.99
C LEU A 73 5.89 3.41 -8.96
N PHE A 74 6.12 4.66 -9.36
CA PHE A 74 5.26 5.36 -10.31
C PHE A 74 5.17 4.57 -11.62
N THR A 75 6.31 4.15 -12.15
CA THR A 75 6.40 3.32 -13.35
C THR A 75 5.68 1.97 -13.19
N MET A 76 5.68 1.39 -12.00
CA MET A 76 4.88 0.20 -11.71
C MET A 76 3.38 0.51 -11.72
N PHE A 77 2.95 1.63 -11.17
CA PHE A 77 1.54 1.99 -11.11
C PHE A 77 1.01 2.46 -12.48
N ASP A 78 1.84 3.08 -13.31
CA ASP A 78 1.55 3.50 -14.69
C ASP A 78 1.43 2.29 -15.62
N ARG A 79 0.22 1.76 -15.76
CA ARG A 79 -0.08 0.61 -16.63
C ARG A 79 -0.27 0.99 -18.08
N THR A 80 -0.65 2.24 -18.33
CA THR A 80 -1.07 2.77 -19.62
C THR A 80 0.09 3.41 -20.36
N GLY A 81 1.18 3.74 -19.66
CA GLY A 81 2.36 4.37 -20.23
C GLY A 81 2.11 5.80 -20.67
N ASP A 82 1.06 6.44 -20.14
CA ASP A 82 0.74 7.84 -20.41
C ASP A 82 1.31 8.79 -19.34
N ASP A 83 2.20 8.28 -18.49
CA ASP A 83 2.83 9.02 -17.40
C ASP A 83 1.81 9.58 -16.40
N GLN A 84 0.66 8.92 -16.25
CA GLN A 84 -0.36 9.23 -15.25
C GLN A 84 -0.72 8.02 -14.39
N VAL A 85 -0.92 8.27 -13.10
CA VAL A 85 -1.37 7.25 -12.15
C VAL A 85 -2.46 7.79 -11.25
N TYR A 86 -3.34 6.91 -10.77
CA TYR A 86 -4.29 7.27 -9.73
C TYR A 86 -3.55 7.52 -8.43
N PHE A 87 -3.57 8.77 -7.95
CA PHE A 87 -2.81 9.18 -6.77
C PHE A 87 -3.17 8.35 -5.54
N ARG A 88 -4.47 8.09 -5.33
CA ARG A 88 -4.97 7.33 -4.18
C ARG A 88 -4.39 5.91 -4.15
N GLU A 89 -4.25 5.26 -5.30
CA GLU A 89 -3.63 3.92 -5.41
C GLU A 89 -2.11 4.00 -5.21
N PHE A 90 -1.46 5.00 -5.81
CA PHE A 90 -0.02 5.21 -5.68
C PHE A 90 0.40 5.49 -4.22
N ILE A 91 -0.28 6.43 -3.55
CA ILE A 91 0.06 6.85 -2.18
C ILE A 91 -0.23 5.75 -1.15
N SER A 92 -1.26 4.94 -1.36
CA SER A 92 -1.60 3.82 -0.47
C SER A 92 -0.63 2.64 -0.63
N GLY A 93 -0.21 2.34 -1.87
CA GLY A 93 0.89 1.40 -2.13
C GLY A 93 2.19 1.86 -1.50
N PHE A 94 2.48 3.16 -1.57
CA PHE A 94 3.67 3.73 -0.97
C PHE A 94 3.61 3.79 0.57
N ALA A 95 2.46 4.12 1.16
CA ALA A 95 2.25 4.05 2.62
C ALA A 95 2.56 2.67 3.19
N ALA A 96 2.42 1.62 2.38
CA ALA A 96 2.77 0.27 2.78
C ALA A 96 4.26 0.01 2.95
N LEU A 97 5.13 0.90 2.47
CA LEU A 97 6.60 0.78 2.55
C LEU A 97 7.17 1.36 3.85
N ILE A 98 6.45 2.23 4.53
CA ILE A 98 6.97 2.99 5.69
C ILE A 98 6.91 2.21 7.00
N THR A 99 6.07 1.18 7.08
CA THR A 99 5.96 0.35 8.29
C THR A 99 5.99 -1.14 7.98
N SER A 100 6.63 -1.87 8.88
CA SER A 100 6.69 -3.33 8.88
C SER A 100 5.50 -3.97 9.59
N ASP A 101 4.79 -3.24 10.46
CA ASP A 101 3.61 -3.74 11.16
C ASP A 101 2.39 -3.69 10.24
N VAL A 102 1.69 -4.83 10.09
CA VAL A 102 0.60 -4.97 9.12
C VAL A 102 -0.64 -4.16 9.52
N LYS A 103 -0.90 -4.00 10.82
CA LYS A 103 -2.03 -3.20 11.31
C LYS A 103 -1.80 -1.72 11.03
N GLU A 104 -0.62 -1.22 11.38
CA GLU A 104 -0.23 0.16 11.08
C GLU A 104 -0.16 0.40 9.58
N LYS A 105 0.32 -0.59 8.79
CA LYS A 105 0.39 -0.53 7.33
C LYS A 105 -0.99 -0.28 6.72
N LEU A 106 -1.96 -1.11 7.12
CA LEU A 106 -3.34 -0.99 6.65
C LEU A 106 -3.96 0.33 7.11
N HIS A 107 -3.87 0.66 8.41
CA HIS A 107 -4.42 1.89 8.95
C HIS A 107 -3.88 3.13 8.23
N PHE A 108 -2.56 3.18 8.06
CA PHE A 108 -1.90 4.31 7.42
C PHE A 108 -2.24 4.38 5.92
N ALA A 109 -2.27 3.26 5.20
CA ALA A 109 -2.69 3.25 3.81
C ALA A 109 -4.14 3.71 3.61
N PHE A 110 -5.08 3.34 4.50
CA PHE A 110 -6.44 3.86 4.47
C PHE A 110 -6.49 5.37 4.73
N GLN A 111 -5.74 5.85 5.71
CA GLN A 111 -5.63 7.27 6.01
C GLN A 111 -5.06 8.08 4.83
N MET A 112 -4.12 7.51 4.08
CA MET A 112 -3.53 8.16 2.91
C MET A 112 -4.45 8.12 1.69
N TYR A 113 -5.31 7.10 1.57
CA TYR A 113 -6.31 7.00 0.51
C TYR A 113 -7.51 7.94 0.73
N ASP A 114 -7.89 8.18 1.98
CA ASP A 114 -8.96 9.10 2.37
C ASP A 114 -8.50 10.57 2.30
N LEU A 115 -8.46 11.11 1.08
CA LEU A 115 -8.10 12.52 0.84
C LEU A 115 -9.11 13.50 1.46
N GLU A 116 -10.34 13.06 1.65
CA GLU A 116 -11.44 13.87 2.18
C GLU A 116 -11.48 13.85 3.72
N GLY A 117 -10.72 12.95 4.35
CA GLY A 117 -10.66 12.83 5.80
C GLY A 117 -11.99 12.43 6.44
N LEU A 118 -12.84 11.72 5.70
CA LEU A 118 -14.17 11.30 6.16
C LEU A 118 -14.09 10.20 7.22
N GLY A 119 -12.95 9.52 7.36
CA GLY A 119 -12.77 8.41 8.28
C GLY A 119 -13.39 7.10 7.81
N ASN A 120 -14.05 7.10 6.65
CA ASN A 120 -14.81 5.98 6.10
C ASN A 120 -14.58 5.84 4.60
N LEU A 121 -14.64 4.60 4.12
CA LEU A 121 -14.42 4.27 2.72
C LEU A 121 -15.51 3.32 2.24
N ALA A 122 -15.81 3.39 0.94
CA ALA A 122 -16.70 2.44 0.30
C ALA A 122 -16.01 1.08 0.15
N LYS A 123 -16.81 0.02 -0.01
CA LYS A 123 -16.32 -1.34 -0.30
C LYS A 123 -15.31 -1.35 -1.46
N GLU A 124 -15.63 -0.63 -2.53
CA GLU A 124 -14.81 -0.53 -3.74
C GLU A 124 -13.46 0.17 -3.46
N ASP A 125 -13.45 1.20 -2.61
CA ASP A 125 -12.23 1.92 -2.24
C ASP A 125 -11.33 1.09 -1.33
N ILE A 126 -11.92 0.36 -0.38
CA ILE A 126 -11.17 -0.57 0.47
C ILE A 126 -10.49 -1.65 -0.37
N LEU A 127 -11.19 -2.17 -1.37
CA LEU A 127 -10.64 -3.15 -2.31
C LEU A 127 -9.47 -2.57 -3.11
N LYS A 128 -9.57 -1.31 -3.58
CA LYS A 128 -8.48 -0.62 -4.28
C LYS A 128 -7.26 -0.41 -3.39
N VAL A 129 -7.45 -0.01 -2.13
CA VAL A 129 -6.35 0.14 -1.15
C VAL A 129 -5.63 -1.19 -0.95
N LEU A 130 -6.38 -2.25 -0.63
CA LEU A 130 -5.79 -3.57 -0.41
C LEU A 130 -5.07 -4.10 -1.66
N SER A 131 -5.66 -3.90 -2.84
CA SER A 131 -5.04 -4.28 -4.11
C SER A 131 -3.75 -3.51 -4.36
N SER A 132 -3.70 -2.21 -4.03
CA SER A 132 -2.51 -1.36 -4.17
C SER A 132 -1.37 -1.80 -3.24
N ILE A 133 -1.70 -2.09 -1.98
CA ILE A 133 -0.74 -2.64 -1.00
C ILE A 133 -0.23 -4.00 -1.47
N ASN A 134 -1.13 -4.87 -1.91
CA ASN A 134 -0.82 -6.22 -2.34
C ASN A 134 0.05 -6.25 -3.60
N ARG A 135 -0.20 -5.32 -4.53
CA ARG A 135 0.63 -5.12 -5.73
C ARG A 135 2.03 -4.66 -5.37
N THR A 136 2.14 -3.69 -4.47
CA THR A 136 3.43 -3.22 -3.96
C THR A 136 4.16 -4.37 -3.28
N ALA A 137 3.47 -5.19 -2.49
CA ALA A 137 4.05 -6.38 -1.85
C ALA A 137 4.58 -7.40 -2.85
N SER A 138 3.76 -7.75 -3.84
CA SER A 138 4.15 -8.67 -4.90
C SER A 138 5.36 -8.17 -5.69
N TYR A 139 5.48 -6.86 -5.92
CA TYR A 139 6.62 -6.28 -6.64
C TYR A 139 7.94 -6.50 -5.94
N PHE A 140 7.94 -6.36 -4.62
CA PHE A 140 9.11 -6.55 -3.79
C PHE A 140 9.36 -8.03 -3.46
N GLY A 141 8.50 -8.95 -3.92
CA GLY A 141 8.65 -10.38 -3.70
C GLY A 141 8.22 -10.83 -2.31
N ASP A 142 7.47 -9.98 -1.60
CA ASP A 142 6.79 -10.35 -0.37
C ASP A 142 5.62 -11.29 -0.69
N ALA A 143 5.21 -12.08 0.31
CA ALA A 143 3.95 -12.81 0.20
C ALA A 143 2.86 -11.80 -0.19
N CYS A 144 1.97 -12.17 -1.11
CA CYS A 144 0.76 -11.42 -1.47
C CYS A 144 -0.48 -12.33 -1.38
N LEU A 145 -1.65 -11.75 -1.08
CA LEU A 145 -2.95 -12.42 -1.25
C LEU A 145 -3.27 -12.48 -2.74
N THR A 146 -4.06 -13.45 -3.21
CA THR A 146 -4.60 -13.38 -4.58
C THR A 146 -5.70 -12.31 -4.66
N GLU A 147 -5.98 -11.76 -5.85
CA GLU A 147 -7.10 -10.82 -6.02
C GLU A 147 -8.41 -11.41 -5.53
N GLU A 148 -8.65 -12.70 -5.77
CA GLU A 148 -9.81 -13.44 -5.27
C GLU A 148 -9.86 -13.47 -3.74
N GLN A 149 -8.72 -13.68 -3.07
CA GLN A 149 -8.64 -13.66 -1.61
C GLN A 149 -8.86 -12.25 -1.02
N VAL A 150 -8.37 -11.21 -1.70
CA VAL A 150 -8.61 -9.81 -1.31
C VAL A 150 -10.10 -9.50 -1.43
N VAL A 151 -10.73 -9.88 -2.55
CA VAL A 151 -12.17 -9.71 -2.76
C VAL A 151 -12.95 -10.43 -1.66
N GLN A 152 -12.69 -11.72 -1.44
CA GLN A 152 -13.38 -12.53 -0.42
C GLN A 152 -13.21 -11.94 0.97
N LEU A 153 -11.99 -11.53 1.35
CA LEU A 153 -11.74 -10.88 2.63
C LEU A 153 -12.58 -9.62 2.81
N VAL A 154 -12.67 -8.77 1.78
CA VAL A 154 -13.51 -7.56 1.83
C VAL A 154 -14.98 -7.96 1.92
N GLU A 155 -15.44 -8.94 1.15
CA GLU A 155 -16.83 -9.39 1.18
C GLU A 155 -17.22 -9.94 2.55
N ASP A 156 -16.41 -10.83 3.11
CA ASP A 156 -16.64 -11.44 4.43
C ASP A 156 -16.71 -10.37 5.52
N VAL A 157 -15.79 -9.40 5.51
CA VAL A 157 -15.78 -8.30 6.49
C VAL A 157 -17.03 -7.44 6.38
N PHE A 158 -17.51 -7.16 5.16
CA PHE A 158 -18.75 -6.42 4.94
C PHE A 158 -20.02 -7.23 5.26
N GLN A 159 -19.96 -8.57 5.19
CA GLN A 159 -21.07 -9.47 5.50
C GLN A 159 -21.16 -9.89 6.99
N GLN A 160 -20.20 -9.49 7.84
CA GLN A 160 -20.23 -9.84 9.26
C GLN A 160 -21.52 -9.34 9.96
N PRO A 161 -22.09 -10.13 10.90
CA PRO A 161 -23.32 -9.78 11.59
C PRO A 161 -23.09 -8.54 12.49
N GLY A 162 -23.63 -7.40 12.04
CA GLY A 162 -23.36 -6.07 12.62
C GLY A 162 -22.87 -5.06 11.58
N GLY A 163 -22.46 -5.54 10.40
CA GLY A 163 -22.19 -4.75 9.20
C GLY A 163 -23.44 -3.95 8.86
N LYS A 164 -23.34 -2.63 9.01
CA LYS A 164 -24.39 -1.72 8.55
C LYS A 164 -24.65 -2.05 7.08
N SER A 165 -25.91 -2.10 6.66
CA SER A 165 -26.30 -2.20 5.26
C SER A 165 -25.87 -0.98 4.42
N SER A 166 -25.04 -0.09 4.97
CA SER A 166 -24.33 0.94 4.24
C SER A 166 -23.11 0.33 3.56
N ASN A 167 -22.96 0.57 2.25
CA ASN A 167 -21.74 0.28 1.49
C ASN A 167 -20.51 1.09 1.95
N LEU A 168 -20.57 1.72 3.13
CA LEU A 168 -19.57 2.58 3.75
C LEU A 168 -19.20 2.01 5.12
N LEU A 169 -17.89 1.92 5.39
CA LEU A 169 -17.35 1.35 6.61
C LEU A 169 -16.19 2.23 7.08
N TYR A 170 -16.14 2.54 8.38
CA TYR A 170 -15.00 3.25 8.96
C TYR A 170 -13.78 2.34 8.94
N TYR A 171 -12.64 2.81 8.43
CA TYR A 171 -11.46 1.94 8.33
C TYR A 171 -10.99 1.43 9.71
N GLN A 172 -11.30 2.11 10.81
CA GLN A 172 -11.05 1.61 12.17
C GLN A 172 -11.86 0.33 12.48
N ASP A 173 -13.12 0.29 12.06
CA ASP A 173 -13.99 -0.88 12.20
C ASP A 173 -13.60 -1.99 11.20
N PHE A 174 -12.93 -1.64 10.09
CA PHE A 174 -12.40 -2.62 9.11
C PHE A 174 -11.18 -3.36 9.66
N LEU A 175 -10.30 -2.69 10.42
CA LEU A 175 -9.02 -3.28 10.84
C LEU A 175 -9.17 -4.51 11.73
N ALA A 176 -10.08 -4.47 12.72
CA ALA A 176 -10.30 -5.59 13.63
C ALA A 176 -10.69 -6.90 12.90
N PRO A 177 -11.80 -6.94 12.12
CA PRO A 177 -12.22 -8.16 11.43
C PRO A 177 -11.23 -8.63 10.37
N VAL A 178 -10.48 -7.71 9.75
CA VAL A 178 -9.43 -8.04 8.77
C VAL A 178 -8.26 -8.73 9.42
N MET A 179 -7.82 -8.25 10.58
CA MET A 179 -6.76 -8.90 11.36
C MET A 179 -7.15 -10.28 11.87
N GLU A 180 -8.44 -10.50 12.13
CA GLU A 180 -8.97 -11.81 12.52
C GLU A 180 -9.28 -12.71 11.31
N HIS A 181 -9.24 -12.17 10.09
CA HIS A 181 -9.59 -12.91 8.88
C HIS A 181 -8.56 -14.01 8.56
N ALA A 182 -9.05 -15.22 8.29
CA ALA A 182 -8.20 -16.40 8.07
C ALA A 182 -7.20 -16.21 6.92
N HIS A 183 -7.60 -15.52 5.83
CA HIS A 183 -6.71 -15.21 4.71
C HIS A 183 -5.56 -14.28 5.10
N LEU A 184 -5.83 -13.22 5.86
CA LEU A 184 -4.80 -12.30 6.32
C LEU A 184 -3.92 -12.94 7.41
N ASN A 185 -4.49 -13.73 8.32
CA ASN A 185 -3.72 -14.39 9.36
C ASN A 185 -2.77 -15.47 8.78
N THR A 186 -3.23 -16.23 7.78
CA THR A 186 -2.38 -17.20 7.06
C THR A 186 -1.20 -16.51 6.37
N PHE A 187 -1.45 -15.30 5.87
CA PHE A 187 -0.50 -14.44 5.22
C PHE A 187 0.54 -13.84 6.19
N ILE A 188 0.09 -13.20 7.27
CA ILE A 188 0.94 -12.58 8.30
C ILE A 188 1.72 -13.65 9.07
N SER A 189 1.12 -14.81 9.33
CA SER A 189 1.77 -15.92 10.05
C SER A 189 2.81 -16.67 9.20
N GLY A 190 3.04 -16.29 7.93
CA GLY A 190 3.99 -16.98 7.05
C GLY A 190 3.63 -18.44 6.75
N LYS A 191 2.35 -18.82 6.94
CA LYS A 191 1.82 -20.16 6.64
C LYS A 191 1.13 -20.23 5.27
N GLY A 192 1.37 -19.24 4.40
CA GLY A 192 1.06 -19.38 2.98
C GLY A 192 1.84 -20.56 2.39
N PRO A 193 1.28 -21.32 1.44
CA PRO A 193 2.02 -22.39 0.79
C PRO A 193 3.27 -21.78 0.17
N ALA A 194 4.43 -22.14 0.70
CA ALA A 194 5.72 -21.77 0.16
C ALA A 194 5.79 -22.28 -1.29
N ARG A 195 5.45 -21.43 -2.27
CA ARG A 195 5.73 -21.70 -3.68
C ARG A 195 7.12 -21.16 -4.00
N TYR A 196 8.12 -21.71 -3.32
CA TYR A 196 9.50 -21.65 -3.77
C TYR A 196 10.01 -23.08 -3.92
N GLY A 197 10.23 -23.50 -5.16
CA GLY A 197 10.98 -24.70 -5.50
C GLY A 197 10.15 -25.95 -5.81
N GLN A 198 9.47 -25.98 -6.96
CA GLN A 198 9.36 -27.22 -7.73
C GLN A 198 10.37 -27.09 -8.86
N GLY A 199 11.46 -27.83 -8.73
CA GLY A 199 12.51 -27.90 -9.73
C GLY A 199 11.93 -28.36 -11.06
N LEU A 200 12.23 -27.60 -12.11
CA LEU A 200 12.26 -28.14 -13.45
C LEU A 200 13.36 -29.23 -13.45
N SER A 201 12.93 -30.49 -13.41
CA SER A 201 13.76 -31.64 -13.83
C SER A 201 13.53 -31.89 -15.31
#